data_AF-R0K717-F1
#
_entry.id   AF-R0K717-F1
#
_cell.length_a   1.000
_cell.length_b   1.000
_cell.length_c   1.000
_cell.angle_alpha   90.00
_cell.angle_beta   90.00
_cell.angle_gamma   90.00
#
_symmetry.space_group_name_H-M   'P 1'
#
loop_
_entity.id
_entity.type
_entity.pdbx_description
1 polymer ?
#
loop_
_entity_poly.entity_id
_entity_poly.type
_entity_poly.pdbx_seq_one_letter_code
_entity_poly.pdbx_strand_id
1 'polypeptide(L)'
;MRPLSLTSCLAALASFASAELNLSQPLQSKQVLPSTFTPPQVFKNANLVRNTNLDKAYPREVINVVIENIDGKAQSEYYLPFDSSVLAKIGGLEVRDKKAPEQAAFKVEVVGFDAESSVEFYKIHLPKPLAPKAQQTISISYSILSTLKPVPAEIAQTEKQYLQYDFNAYAPSAYLTEKQRTKVKFPNSDIPDYTTVPAELNDEQKADPQKQGSTFTYGLYNNVPAGAHHPVSVRYEYTKPIMQATLLERDLEVSHWGGNLATEERYWLVNQGAALKNHFSRVEWQKQSYMNPPTFALKDLIVPLAPGSVDPYFTDDIGNVSTSKFRPGQKDALLVLKPRYPIFGSWKYSFRIGWNADLSSYLRKLSTGDTYVFKAPFLEGPRSVEGMSYGRVNLRVILPEGATNVKFTTTVPIVANETSLHKTFMDTVGRTALTLTAINLVDDFRDRELIVTYDYPWIAGYRKPIVITLGLFAFLAVTWVLGSIDTSIGKKKTA
;
A
#
# COMPACT_ATOMS: atom_id res chain seq x y z
N MET A 1 1.43 7.42 66.24
CA MET A 1 2.67 7.14 65.47
C MET A 1 2.49 5.86 64.66
N ARG A 2 2.30 6.01 63.35
CA ARG A 2 2.56 5.05 62.26
C ARG A 2 2.11 5.77 60.96
N PRO A 3 2.99 6.07 60.00
CA PRO A 3 2.59 6.75 58.77
C PRO A 3 2.05 5.73 57.76
N LEU A 4 0.93 6.06 57.11
CA LEU A 4 0.42 5.38 55.93
C LEU A 4 1.33 5.71 54.73
N SER A 5 1.69 4.67 53.98
CA SER A 5 2.51 4.70 52.77
C SER A 5 1.78 5.36 51.59
N LEU A 6 2.26 6.53 51.19
CA LEU A 6 2.02 7.21 49.92
C LEU A 6 2.83 6.52 48.80
N THR A 7 2.36 5.38 48.28
CA THR A 7 3.01 4.71 47.13
C THR A 7 2.01 4.12 46.14
N SER A 8 0.88 4.80 45.90
CA SER A 8 -0.10 4.36 44.88
C SER A 8 -0.56 5.43 43.87
N CYS A 9 -0.03 6.66 43.92
CA CYS A 9 -0.47 7.74 43.01
C CYS A 9 0.51 8.13 41.89
N LEU A 10 1.69 7.51 41.77
CA LEU A 10 2.66 7.88 40.72
C LEU A 10 2.64 6.98 39.46
N ALA A 11 1.86 5.89 39.46
CA ALA A 11 1.74 5.01 38.29
C ALA A 11 0.56 5.37 37.36
N ALA A 12 -0.32 6.29 37.76
CA ALA A 12 -1.52 6.67 36.98
C ALA A 12 -1.32 7.92 36.09
N LEU A 13 -0.13 8.52 36.09
CA LEU A 13 0.19 9.73 35.30
C LEU A 13 1.22 9.49 34.18
N ALA A 14 1.67 8.24 33.98
CA ALA A 14 2.60 7.88 32.91
C ALA A 14 1.91 7.34 31.64
N SER A 15 0.58 7.36 31.55
CA SER A 15 -0.21 6.80 30.44
C SER A 15 -0.68 7.83 29.40
N PHE A 16 -0.23 9.09 29.48
CA PHE A 16 -0.54 10.14 28.50
C PHE A 16 0.70 10.70 27.81
N ALA A 17 1.56 9.82 27.32
CA ALA A 17 2.57 10.16 26.33
C ALA A 17 2.94 8.91 25.52
N SER A 18 1.95 8.17 25.03
CA SER A 18 2.17 7.34 23.85
C SER A 18 2.39 8.31 22.70
N ALA A 19 3.65 8.59 22.37
CA ALA A 19 4.00 9.23 21.12
C ALA A 19 3.28 8.44 20.01
N GLU A 20 2.47 9.13 19.20
CA GLU A 20 1.98 8.55 17.95
C GLU A 20 3.20 8.02 17.21
N LEU A 21 3.35 6.69 17.12
CA LEU A 21 4.34 6.09 16.26
C LEU A 21 4.13 6.72 14.89
N ASN A 22 5.14 7.43 14.37
CA ASN A 22 5.11 7.99 13.03
C ASN A 22 4.75 6.86 12.05
N LEU A 23 3.49 6.80 11.66
CA LEU A 23 2.92 5.77 10.77
C LEU A 23 3.63 5.76 9.39
N SER A 24 4.39 6.82 9.11
CA SER A 24 5.15 7.11 7.90
C SER A 24 6.59 6.59 7.89
N GLN A 25 7.14 6.07 8.99
CA GLN A 25 8.53 5.56 8.97
C GLN A 25 8.59 4.09 8.53
N PRO A 26 9.34 3.77 7.46
CA PRO A 26 9.58 2.40 7.04
C PRO A 26 10.39 1.64 8.09
N LEU A 27 9.83 0.58 8.69
CA LEU A 27 10.58 -0.41 9.48
C LEU A 27 11.32 -1.38 8.55
N GLN A 28 12.10 -0.88 7.59
CA GLN A 28 12.85 -1.75 6.68
C GLN A 28 14.12 -2.28 7.37
N SER A 29 14.43 -3.56 7.18
CA SER A 29 15.73 -4.13 7.49
C SER A 29 16.77 -3.54 6.53
N LYS A 30 17.38 -2.41 6.92
CA LYS A 30 18.43 -1.75 6.13
C LYS A 30 19.73 -2.55 6.23
N GLN A 31 20.31 -2.93 5.10
CA GLN A 31 21.71 -3.33 5.08
C GLN A 31 22.55 -2.06 5.18
N VAL A 32 23.17 -1.85 6.34
CA VAL A 32 24.06 -0.71 6.58
C VAL A 32 25.42 -1.04 5.99
N LEU A 33 25.79 -0.34 4.92
CA LEU A 33 27.14 -0.40 4.35
C LEU A 33 28.07 0.61 5.05
N PRO A 34 29.40 0.49 4.89
CA PRO A 34 30.35 1.43 5.50
C PRO A 34 30.08 2.89 5.07
N SER A 35 30.25 3.84 6.00
CA SER A 35 29.94 5.27 5.83
C SER A 35 30.68 5.98 4.70
N THR A 36 31.72 5.37 4.13
CA THR A 36 32.53 5.91 3.03
C THR A 36 32.26 5.24 1.69
N PHE A 37 31.26 4.36 1.58
CA PHE A 37 31.06 3.62 0.34
C PHE A 37 30.51 4.55 -0.75
N THR A 38 31.21 4.50 -1.88
CA THR A 38 30.75 5.05 -3.15
C THR A 38 30.47 3.88 -4.09
N PRO A 39 29.35 3.92 -4.84
CA PRO A 39 29.07 2.90 -5.84
C PRO A 39 30.27 2.74 -6.78
N PRO A 40 30.82 1.52 -6.92
CA PRO A 40 31.95 1.28 -7.81
C PRO A 40 31.63 1.77 -9.22
N GLN A 41 32.50 2.58 -9.82
CA GLN A 41 32.31 3.14 -11.17
C GLN A 41 32.63 2.09 -12.25
N VAL A 42 31.90 0.97 -12.20
CA VAL A 42 32.08 -0.20 -13.07
C VAL A 42 31.11 -0.24 -14.25
N PHE A 43 30.05 0.58 -14.18
CA PHE A 43 29.08 0.74 -15.26
C PHE A 43 29.12 2.15 -15.84
N LYS A 44 28.68 2.24 -17.09
CA LYS A 44 28.38 3.48 -17.79
C LYS A 44 27.00 3.36 -18.43
N ASN A 45 26.22 4.43 -18.38
CA ASN A 45 24.88 4.47 -18.98
C ASN A 45 24.98 5.05 -20.40
N ALA A 46 24.92 4.20 -21.41
CA ALA A 46 25.06 4.61 -22.81
C ALA A 46 23.85 5.43 -23.31
N ASN A 47 22.65 5.04 -22.88
CA ASN A 47 21.42 5.78 -23.18
C ASN A 47 20.41 5.61 -22.06
N LEU A 48 19.85 6.71 -21.58
CA LEU A 48 18.87 6.75 -20.50
C LEU A 48 17.64 7.58 -20.91
N VAL A 49 16.47 6.94 -20.90
CA VAL A 49 15.19 7.64 -21.12
C VAL A 49 14.33 7.51 -19.87
N ARG A 50 14.11 8.64 -19.19
CA ARG A 50 13.20 8.75 -18.04
C ARG A 50 11.84 9.24 -18.52
N ASN A 51 10.79 8.47 -18.25
CA ASN A 51 9.41 8.89 -18.49
C ASN A 51 8.69 9.04 -17.15
N THR A 52 8.19 10.24 -16.88
CA THR A 52 7.37 10.54 -15.70
C THR A 52 5.93 10.76 -16.15
N ASN A 53 5.00 10.00 -15.60
CA ASN A 53 3.58 10.11 -15.87
C ASN A 53 2.85 10.71 -14.66
N LEU A 54 2.15 11.82 -14.88
CA LEU A 54 1.38 12.58 -13.89
C LEU A 54 -0.15 12.46 -14.09
N ASP A 55 -0.62 11.49 -14.87
CA ASP A 55 -2.04 11.23 -15.14
C ASP A 55 -2.82 10.77 -13.88
N LYS A 56 -2.12 10.05 -12.98
CA LYS A 56 -2.64 9.51 -11.71
C LYS A 56 -2.38 10.47 -10.53
N ALA A 57 -2.99 10.19 -9.39
CA ALA A 57 -2.85 10.91 -8.13
C ALA A 57 -1.45 10.80 -7.49
N TYR A 58 -0.53 10.07 -8.13
CA TYR A 58 0.86 9.94 -7.76
C TYR A 58 1.71 9.87 -9.05
N PRO A 59 2.93 10.46 -9.06
CA PRO A 59 3.88 10.31 -10.15
C PRO A 59 4.31 8.86 -10.32
N ARG A 60 4.25 8.36 -11.57
CA ARG A 60 4.84 7.07 -11.95
C ARG A 60 6.03 7.31 -12.86
N GLU A 61 7.19 6.82 -12.46
CA GLU A 61 8.43 6.97 -13.22
C GLU A 61 8.85 5.63 -13.83
N VAL A 62 9.30 5.70 -15.09
CA VAL A 62 9.87 4.56 -15.81
C VAL A 62 11.19 5.01 -16.44
N ILE A 63 12.30 4.52 -15.91
CA ILE A 63 13.65 4.74 -16.43
C ILE A 63 14.03 3.53 -17.27
N ASN A 64 14.25 3.77 -18.56
CA ASN A 64 14.83 2.80 -19.47
C ASN A 64 16.29 3.14 -19.66
N VAL A 65 17.20 2.30 -19.18
CA VAL A 65 18.64 2.55 -19.26
C VAL A 65 19.37 1.40 -19.94
N VAL A 66 20.26 1.76 -20.86
CA VAL A 66 21.22 0.84 -21.48
C VAL A 66 22.51 0.92 -20.67
N ILE A 67 22.75 -0.10 -19.86
CA ILE A 67 23.95 -0.22 -19.03
C ILE A 67 25.04 -0.91 -19.84
N GLU A 68 26.28 -0.41 -19.74
CA GLU A 68 27.48 -1.00 -20.32
C GLU A 68 28.50 -1.27 -19.21
N ASN A 69 29.05 -2.49 -19.16
CA ASN A 69 30.11 -2.82 -18.23
C ASN A 69 31.47 -2.31 -18.76
N ILE A 70 32.08 -1.35 -18.06
CA ILE A 70 33.37 -0.77 -18.41
C ILE A 70 34.54 -1.40 -17.63
N ASP A 71 34.24 -2.26 -16.65
CA ASP A 71 35.25 -2.95 -15.86
C ASP A 71 35.79 -4.20 -16.59
N GLY A 72 37.01 -4.62 -16.21
CA GLY A 72 37.65 -5.83 -16.74
C GLY A 72 37.03 -7.13 -16.23
N LYS A 73 36.18 -7.06 -15.21
CA LYS A 73 35.49 -8.22 -14.60
C LYS A 73 34.00 -8.18 -14.92
N ALA A 74 33.36 -9.36 -14.86
CA ALA A 74 31.90 -9.43 -14.97
C ALA A 74 31.24 -8.84 -13.71
N GLN A 75 30.21 -8.01 -13.90
CA GLN A 75 29.56 -7.25 -12.83
C GLN A 75 28.08 -7.62 -12.72
N SER A 76 27.56 -7.71 -11.49
CA SER A 76 26.17 -8.16 -11.23
C SER A 76 25.33 -7.18 -10.42
N GLU A 77 25.90 -6.06 -9.97
CA GLU A 77 25.26 -5.15 -9.02
C GLU A 77 25.18 -3.73 -9.58
N TYR A 78 23.97 -3.20 -9.73
CA TYR A 78 23.74 -1.83 -10.21
C TYR A 78 23.09 -1.00 -9.10
N TYR A 79 23.54 0.24 -8.92
CA TYR A 79 23.06 1.13 -7.85
C TYR A 79 22.25 2.31 -8.41
N LEU A 80 21.08 2.57 -7.82
CA LEU A 80 20.21 3.69 -8.17
C LEU A 80 20.06 4.65 -6.97
N PRO A 81 20.53 5.91 -7.06
CA PRO A 81 20.51 6.86 -5.93
C PRO A 81 19.17 7.57 -5.78
N PHE A 82 18.79 7.84 -4.55
CA PHE A 82 17.69 8.73 -4.19
C PHE A 82 18.02 9.53 -2.93
N ASP A 83 17.47 10.73 -2.82
CA ASP A 83 17.43 11.44 -1.54
C ASP A 83 16.60 10.62 -0.54
N SER A 84 17.05 10.53 0.71
CA SER A 84 16.38 9.76 1.77
C SER A 84 14.91 10.14 1.95
N SER A 85 14.60 11.43 1.82
CA SER A 85 13.24 11.97 1.89
C SER A 85 12.32 11.49 0.77
N VAL A 86 12.88 11.25 -0.43
CA VAL A 86 12.15 10.70 -1.58
C VAL A 86 12.06 9.18 -1.46
N LEU A 87 13.14 8.52 -1.04
CA LEU A 87 13.17 7.07 -0.86
C LEU A 87 12.09 6.58 0.09
N ALA A 88 11.88 7.29 1.20
CA ALA A 88 10.82 7.00 2.17
C ALA A 88 9.40 7.05 1.58
N LYS A 89 9.22 7.64 0.40
CA LYS A 89 7.94 7.79 -0.32
C LYS A 89 7.85 6.93 -1.59
N ILE A 90 8.91 6.22 -1.94
CA ILE A 90 8.90 5.35 -3.10
C ILE A 90 8.03 4.13 -2.81
N GLY A 91 7.14 3.85 -3.77
CA GLY A 91 6.27 2.69 -3.78
C GLY A 91 6.54 1.82 -4.99
N GLY A 92 6.68 0.52 -4.74
CA GLY A 92 6.63 -0.49 -5.78
C GLY A 92 7.73 -0.45 -6.83
N LEU A 93 8.98 -0.26 -6.40
CA LEU A 93 10.11 -0.30 -7.32
C LEU A 93 10.30 -1.71 -7.88
N GLU A 94 10.19 -1.82 -9.20
CA GLU A 94 10.41 -3.04 -9.96
C GLU A 94 11.41 -2.81 -11.08
N VAL A 95 12.27 -3.79 -11.30
CA VAL A 95 13.27 -3.76 -12.37
C VAL A 95 13.10 -5.01 -13.23
N ARG A 96 13.06 -4.83 -14.55
CA ARG A 96 12.93 -5.92 -15.52
C ARG A 96 13.87 -5.71 -16.69
N ASP A 97 14.19 -6.79 -17.39
CA ASP A 97 14.85 -6.68 -18.68
C ASP A 97 13.83 -6.18 -19.72
N LYS A 98 14.18 -5.10 -20.44
CA LYS A 98 13.29 -4.52 -21.45
C LYS A 98 13.05 -5.46 -22.63
N LYS A 99 14.03 -6.30 -22.97
CA LYS A 99 13.93 -7.25 -24.09
C LYS A 99 13.19 -8.53 -23.70
N ALA A 100 13.06 -8.82 -22.41
CA ALA A 100 12.38 -10.00 -21.89
C ALA A 100 11.45 -9.65 -20.70
N PRO A 101 10.36 -8.89 -20.94
CA PRO A 101 9.49 -8.39 -19.87
C PRO A 101 8.68 -9.47 -19.14
N GLU A 102 8.58 -10.67 -19.72
CA GLU A 102 7.90 -11.85 -19.15
C GLU A 102 8.73 -12.57 -18.09
N GLN A 103 10.05 -12.29 -18.02
CA GLN A 103 10.90 -12.86 -16.97
C GLN A 103 10.60 -12.22 -15.62
N ALA A 104 10.95 -12.94 -14.54
CA ALA A 104 10.80 -12.44 -13.18
C ALA A 104 11.54 -11.11 -13.00
N ALA A 105 10.96 -10.22 -12.20
CA ALA A 105 11.62 -8.97 -11.82
C ALA A 105 12.93 -9.25 -11.08
N PHE A 106 13.89 -8.36 -11.25
CA PHE A 106 15.20 -8.48 -10.61
C PHE A 106 15.06 -8.31 -9.10
N LYS A 107 15.95 -8.94 -8.34
CA LYS A 107 15.99 -8.74 -6.89
C LYS A 107 16.52 -7.34 -6.61
N VAL A 108 15.80 -6.60 -5.76
CA VAL A 108 16.17 -5.25 -5.36
C VAL A 108 16.20 -5.15 -3.84
N GLU A 109 17.25 -4.52 -3.32
CA GLU A 109 17.47 -4.31 -1.88
C GLU A 109 17.72 -2.81 -1.62
N VAL A 110 17.21 -2.29 -0.51
CA VAL A 110 17.53 -0.93 -0.07
C VAL A 110 18.82 -0.97 0.72
N VAL A 111 19.77 -0.13 0.32
CA VAL A 111 21.10 -0.07 0.91
C VAL A 111 21.36 1.36 1.37
N GLY A 112 21.60 1.50 2.67
CA GLY A 112 21.89 2.78 3.32
C GLY A 112 23.34 2.86 3.78
N PHE A 113 23.93 4.05 3.70
CA PHE A 113 25.35 4.30 4.01
C PHE A 113 25.58 4.82 5.42
N ASP A 114 24.56 5.42 6.03
CA ASP A 114 24.54 5.90 7.40
C ASP A 114 23.10 6.28 7.75
N ALA A 115 22.73 6.32 9.03
CA ALA A 115 21.43 6.88 9.45
C ALA A 115 21.31 8.39 9.13
N GLU A 116 22.44 9.08 8.93
CA GLU A 116 22.53 10.53 8.68
C GLU A 116 22.85 10.90 7.21
N SER A 117 23.07 9.93 6.31
CA SER A 117 23.34 10.23 4.89
C SER A 117 22.11 10.83 4.20
N SER A 118 22.31 11.89 3.40
CA SER A 118 21.24 12.50 2.59
C SER A 118 20.81 11.63 1.41
N VAL A 119 21.70 10.75 0.92
CA VAL A 119 21.47 9.89 -0.25
C VAL A 119 21.51 8.42 0.17
N GLU A 120 20.49 7.67 -0.26
CA GLU A 120 20.35 6.23 -0.10
C GLU A 120 20.21 5.57 -1.48
N PHE A 121 20.43 4.26 -1.58
CA PHE A 121 20.49 3.58 -2.87
C PHE A 121 19.62 2.33 -2.90
N TYR A 122 19.03 2.07 -4.05
CA TYR A 122 18.55 0.73 -4.38
C TYR A 122 19.66 -0.05 -5.07
N LYS A 123 19.98 -1.21 -4.51
CA LYS A 123 20.89 -2.20 -5.08
C LYS A 123 20.08 -3.18 -5.93
N ILE A 124 20.34 -3.18 -7.22
CA ILE A 124 19.68 -4.00 -8.22
C ILE A 124 20.61 -5.16 -8.57
N HIS A 125 20.14 -6.40 -8.38
CA HIS A 125 20.89 -7.60 -8.71
C HIS A 125 20.54 -8.09 -10.11
N LEU A 126 21.53 -8.10 -11.00
CA LEU A 126 21.40 -8.67 -12.35
C LEU A 126 21.30 -10.20 -12.24
N PRO A 127 20.30 -10.85 -12.88
CA PRO A 127 20.17 -12.31 -12.84
C PRO A 127 21.37 -13.07 -13.41
N LYS A 128 22.08 -12.45 -14.35
CA LYS A 128 23.32 -12.96 -14.95
C LYS A 128 24.37 -11.84 -14.90
N PRO A 129 25.60 -12.12 -14.44
CA PRO A 129 26.68 -11.13 -14.48
C PRO A 129 26.92 -10.63 -15.90
N LEU A 130 27.00 -9.30 -16.07
CA LEU A 130 27.24 -8.67 -17.35
C LEU A 130 28.74 -8.76 -17.67
N ALA A 131 29.09 -9.40 -18.79
CA ALA A 131 30.47 -9.53 -19.23
C ALA A 131 31.11 -8.16 -19.54
N PRO A 132 32.45 -8.04 -19.48
CA PRO A 132 33.15 -6.81 -19.88
C PRO A 132 32.72 -6.35 -21.28
N LYS A 133 32.47 -5.04 -21.43
CA LYS A 133 31.99 -4.39 -22.67
C LYS A 133 30.62 -4.85 -23.19
N ALA A 134 29.93 -5.75 -22.49
CA ALA A 134 28.57 -6.13 -22.85
C ALA A 134 27.57 -5.06 -22.41
N GLN A 135 26.46 -4.98 -23.14
CA GLN A 135 25.36 -4.06 -22.85
C GLN A 135 24.08 -4.81 -22.51
N GLN A 136 23.32 -4.27 -21.56
CA GLN A 136 21.98 -4.75 -21.22
C GLN A 136 21.01 -3.57 -21.09
N THR A 137 19.75 -3.76 -21.49
CA THR A 137 18.72 -2.73 -21.34
C THR A 137 17.78 -3.09 -20.21
N ILE A 138 17.86 -2.35 -19.12
CA ILE A 138 16.99 -2.54 -17.96
C ILE A 138 15.91 -1.46 -17.91
N SER A 139 14.72 -1.85 -17.49
CA SER A 139 13.57 -0.98 -17.27
C SER A 139 13.27 -0.95 -15.78
N ILE A 140 13.45 0.22 -15.17
CA ILE A 140 13.21 0.48 -13.75
C ILE A 140 11.91 1.26 -13.66
N SER A 141 10.91 0.74 -12.95
CA SER A 141 9.63 1.40 -12.74
C SER A 141 9.33 1.56 -11.26
N TYR A 142 8.94 2.74 -10.82
CA TYR A 142 8.52 3.02 -9.45
C TYR A 142 7.48 4.14 -9.42
N SER A 143 6.72 4.21 -8.33
CA SER A 143 5.79 5.30 -8.06
C SER A 143 6.31 6.12 -6.88
N ILE A 144 6.07 7.43 -6.88
CA ILE A 144 6.47 8.30 -5.77
C ILE A 144 5.20 8.84 -5.11
N LEU A 145 4.99 8.52 -3.84
CA LEU A 145 3.77 8.88 -3.12
C LEU A 145 3.91 10.23 -2.43
N SER A 146 2.80 10.94 -2.22
CA SER A 146 2.75 12.18 -1.41
C SER A 146 3.85 13.21 -1.74
N THR A 147 4.13 13.40 -3.03
CA THR A 147 5.05 14.44 -3.56
C THR A 147 4.34 15.56 -4.30
N LEU A 148 3.14 15.31 -4.82
CA LEU A 148 2.32 16.33 -5.47
C LEU A 148 1.80 17.31 -4.41
N LYS A 149 1.96 18.62 -4.67
CA LYS A 149 1.49 19.68 -3.76
C LYS A 149 0.49 20.58 -4.46
N PRO A 150 -0.68 20.86 -3.87
CA PRO A 150 -1.58 21.87 -4.41
C PRO A 150 -0.99 23.27 -4.31
N VAL A 151 -0.99 24.02 -5.42
CA VAL A 151 -0.51 25.40 -5.49
C VAL A 151 -1.51 26.25 -6.29
N PRO A 152 -2.28 27.14 -5.67
CA PRO A 152 -2.29 27.47 -4.24
C PRO A 152 -2.81 26.30 -3.37
N ALA A 153 -2.44 26.30 -2.08
CA ALA A 153 -2.85 25.26 -1.14
C ALA A 153 -4.36 25.28 -0.83
N GLU A 154 -4.99 26.45 -1.00
CA GLU A 154 -6.41 26.68 -0.76
C GLU A 154 -7.07 27.29 -2.01
N ILE A 155 -8.20 26.72 -2.41
CA ILE A 155 -9.00 27.16 -3.57
C ILE A 155 -10.48 27.22 -3.23
N ALA A 156 -11.26 28.04 -3.93
CA ALA A 156 -12.71 28.02 -3.80
C ALA A 156 -13.31 26.71 -4.38
N GLN A 157 -14.54 26.37 -3.99
CA GLN A 157 -15.21 25.12 -4.38
C GLN A 157 -15.38 24.96 -5.92
N THR A 158 -15.41 26.07 -6.65
CA THR A 158 -15.61 26.13 -8.11
C THR A 158 -14.33 26.43 -8.89
N GLU A 159 -13.21 26.68 -8.21
CA GLU A 159 -11.93 27.00 -8.84
C GLU A 159 -11.22 25.76 -9.39
N LYS A 160 -10.34 25.98 -10.36
CA LYS A 160 -9.46 24.94 -10.90
C LYS A 160 -8.36 24.60 -9.90
N GLN A 161 -8.13 23.31 -9.69
CA GLN A 161 -7.01 22.82 -8.88
C GLN A 161 -5.76 22.68 -9.76
N TYR A 162 -4.64 23.23 -9.28
CA TYR A 162 -3.32 23.03 -9.88
C TYR A 162 -2.39 22.32 -8.90
N LEU A 163 -1.57 21.42 -9.42
CA LEU A 163 -0.56 20.69 -8.65
C LEU A 163 0.82 21.07 -9.13
N GLN A 164 1.73 21.21 -8.17
CA GLN A 164 3.14 21.36 -8.40
C GLN A 164 3.83 20.01 -8.20
N TYR A 165 4.68 19.64 -9.16
CA TYR A 165 5.58 18.50 -9.07
C TYR A 165 7.03 18.98 -9.23
N ASP A 166 7.83 18.75 -8.20
CA ASP A 166 9.25 19.08 -8.16
C ASP A 166 10.06 17.83 -8.49
N PHE A 167 10.97 17.93 -9.46
CA PHE A 167 11.82 16.83 -9.90
C PHE A 167 13.14 17.34 -10.47
N ASN A 168 14.11 16.46 -10.68
CA ASN A 168 15.37 16.79 -11.34
C ASN A 168 15.24 16.63 -12.87
N ALA A 169 15.73 17.57 -13.68
CA ALA A 169 15.79 17.43 -15.14
C ALA A 169 16.63 16.20 -15.55
N TYR A 170 17.71 15.97 -14.82
CA TYR A 170 18.57 14.81 -14.98
C TYR A 170 17.96 13.61 -14.27
N ALA A 171 18.17 12.41 -14.82
CA ALA A 171 17.73 11.20 -14.17
C ALA A 171 18.64 10.85 -12.98
N PRO A 172 18.08 10.28 -11.90
CA PRO A 172 18.91 9.78 -10.80
C PRO A 172 19.82 8.66 -11.31
N SER A 173 21.14 8.86 -11.21
CA SER A 173 22.15 7.89 -11.65
C SER A 173 23.39 7.95 -10.78
N ALA A 174 23.90 6.77 -10.38
CA ALA A 174 25.18 6.62 -9.69
C ALA A 174 26.38 6.53 -10.66
N TYR A 175 26.12 6.57 -11.97
CA TYR A 175 27.10 6.36 -13.03
C TYR A 175 27.05 7.48 -14.07
N LEU A 176 28.16 7.68 -14.77
CA LEU A 176 28.24 8.56 -15.93
C LEU A 176 27.21 8.15 -16.98
N THR A 177 26.41 9.12 -17.44
CA THR A 177 25.38 8.92 -18.45
C THR A 177 25.74 9.68 -19.72
N GLU A 178 26.01 8.94 -20.81
CA GLU A 178 26.42 9.54 -22.09
C GLU A 178 25.31 10.36 -22.72
N LYS A 179 24.10 9.81 -22.72
CA LYS A 179 22.93 10.41 -23.35
C LYS A 179 21.74 10.20 -22.46
N GLN A 180 21.06 11.28 -22.09
CA GLN A 180 19.81 11.19 -21.36
C GLN A 180 18.73 12.13 -21.88
N ARG A 181 17.48 11.68 -21.72
CA ARG A 181 16.28 12.45 -22.02
C ARG A 181 15.21 12.18 -20.97
N THR A 182 14.56 13.24 -20.49
CA THR A 182 13.46 13.16 -19.54
C THR A 182 12.17 13.63 -20.20
N LYS A 183 11.12 12.81 -20.16
CA LYS A 183 9.80 13.12 -20.70
C LYS A 183 8.79 13.14 -19.57
N VAL A 184 8.00 14.21 -19.49
CA VAL A 184 6.95 14.39 -18.49
C VAL A 184 5.61 14.45 -19.20
N LYS A 185 4.71 13.52 -18.88
CA LYS A 185 3.35 13.44 -19.43
C LYS A 185 2.35 13.97 -18.41
N PHE A 186 1.52 14.90 -18.86
CA PHE A 186 0.45 15.53 -18.09
C PHE A 186 -0.93 15.01 -18.51
N PRO A 187 -1.94 15.10 -17.61
CA PRO A 187 -3.32 14.71 -17.90
C PRO A 187 -4.01 15.61 -18.94
N ASN A 188 -3.57 16.87 -19.05
CA ASN A 188 -4.09 17.86 -19.98
C ASN A 188 -2.95 18.80 -20.43
N SER A 189 -3.27 19.77 -21.29
CA SER A 189 -2.32 20.77 -21.81
C SER A 189 -2.31 22.10 -21.05
N ASP A 190 -2.99 22.21 -19.91
CA ASP A 190 -3.02 23.42 -19.08
C ASP A 190 -1.88 23.35 -18.05
N ILE A 191 -0.71 23.87 -18.45
CA ILE A 191 0.52 23.93 -17.63
C ILE A 191 0.99 25.39 -17.55
N PRO A 192 0.47 26.17 -16.58
CA PRO A 192 0.76 27.60 -16.49
C PRO A 192 2.21 27.93 -16.15
N ASP A 193 2.82 27.22 -15.20
CA ASP A 193 4.21 27.48 -14.77
C ASP A 193 5.09 26.25 -14.95
N TYR A 194 6.31 26.47 -15.43
CA TYR A 194 7.33 25.43 -15.53
C TYR A 194 8.72 26.08 -15.57
N THR A 195 9.73 25.38 -15.05
CA THR A 195 11.12 25.84 -15.12
C THR A 195 11.67 25.67 -16.54
N THR A 196 12.29 26.72 -17.08
CA THR A 196 13.03 26.66 -18.35
C THR A 196 14.51 26.39 -18.11
N VAL A 197 15.11 25.54 -18.93
CA VAL A 197 16.55 25.25 -18.89
C VAL A 197 17.22 25.91 -20.11
N PRO A 198 18.36 26.62 -19.94
CA PRO A 198 19.05 27.28 -21.04
C PRO A 198 19.42 26.33 -22.18
N ALA A 199 19.37 26.85 -23.41
CA ALA A 199 19.67 26.10 -24.64
C ALA A 199 21.10 25.56 -24.69
N GLU A 200 22.04 26.19 -23.98
CA GLU A 200 23.46 25.81 -23.93
C GLU A 200 23.68 24.45 -23.26
N LEU A 201 22.78 24.04 -22.36
CA LEU A 201 22.87 22.76 -21.67
C LEU A 201 22.31 21.61 -22.52
N ASN A 202 21.48 21.91 -23.52
CA ASN A 202 20.89 20.91 -24.42
C ASN A 202 21.76 20.78 -25.68
N ASP A 203 22.14 19.55 -26.02
CA ASP A 203 22.93 19.26 -27.23
C ASP A 203 22.19 19.66 -28.52
N GLU A 204 20.85 19.69 -28.48
CA GLU A 204 20.01 20.14 -29.59
C GLU A 204 19.94 21.67 -29.73
N GLN A 205 20.67 22.44 -28.89
CA GLN A 205 20.73 23.91 -28.87
C GLN A 205 19.35 24.57 -28.77
N LYS A 206 18.42 23.92 -28.06
CA LYS A 206 17.05 24.40 -27.82
C LYS A 206 16.81 24.56 -26.34
N ALA A 207 16.09 25.61 -25.97
CA ALA A 207 15.64 25.79 -24.60
C ALA A 207 14.65 24.67 -24.23
N ASP A 208 14.83 24.08 -23.06
CA ASP A 208 13.90 23.09 -22.51
C ASP A 208 12.86 23.77 -21.61
N PRO A 209 11.65 23.20 -21.48
CA PRO A 209 11.17 21.98 -22.12
C PRO A 209 10.71 22.19 -23.57
N GLN A 210 10.99 21.21 -24.44
CA GLN A 210 10.30 21.08 -25.71
C GLN A 210 8.87 20.59 -25.48
N LYS A 211 7.90 21.39 -25.92
CA LYS A 211 6.46 21.13 -25.69
C LYS A 211 5.85 20.39 -26.87
N GLN A 212 5.21 19.25 -26.60
CA GLN A 212 4.44 18.50 -27.59
C GLN A 212 3.11 18.06 -26.97
N GLY A 213 2.04 18.82 -27.23
CA GLY A 213 0.73 18.56 -26.63
C GLY A 213 0.78 18.61 -25.11
N SER A 214 0.38 17.52 -24.43
CA SER A 214 0.47 17.35 -22.98
C SER A 214 1.78 16.70 -22.51
N THR A 215 2.84 16.72 -23.32
CA THR A 215 4.15 16.14 -22.97
C THR A 215 5.25 17.19 -23.07
N PHE A 216 6.04 17.30 -22.01
CA PHE A 216 7.25 18.14 -21.97
C PHE A 216 8.49 17.25 -22.04
N THR A 217 9.47 17.63 -22.85
CA THR A 217 10.74 16.90 -23.00
C THR A 217 11.91 17.79 -22.59
N TYR A 218 12.80 17.26 -21.77
CA TYR A 218 14.06 17.87 -21.32
C TYR A 218 15.24 17.05 -21.87
N GLY A 219 16.26 17.73 -22.39
CA GLY A 219 17.38 17.11 -23.11
C GLY A 219 17.11 16.94 -24.61
N LEU A 220 18.05 16.43 -25.41
CA LEU A 220 19.16 15.53 -25.07
C LEU A 220 20.30 16.20 -24.25
N TYR A 221 20.66 15.59 -23.12
CA TYR A 221 21.85 15.98 -22.36
C TYR A 221 22.96 14.96 -22.58
N ASN A 222 24.16 15.44 -22.90
CA ASN A 222 25.33 14.61 -23.14
C ASN A 222 26.29 14.59 -21.94
N ASN A 223 26.93 13.43 -21.70
CA ASN A 223 27.99 13.24 -20.71
C ASN A 223 27.69 13.78 -19.31
N VAL A 224 26.50 13.46 -18.80
CA VAL A 224 26.06 13.90 -17.47
C VAL A 224 26.77 13.08 -16.39
N PRO A 225 27.50 13.73 -15.45
CA PRO A 225 28.25 13.02 -14.41
C PRO A 225 27.32 12.32 -13.42
N ALA A 226 27.87 11.33 -12.71
CA ALA A 226 27.16 10.65 -11.62
C ALA A 226 26.69 11.66 -10.56
N GLY A 227 25.44 11.53 -10.08
CA GLY A 227 24.87 12.41 -9.06
C GLY A 227 24.58 13.85 -9.52
N ALA A 228 24.60 14.15 -10.81
CA ALA A 228 24.28 15.49 -11.30
C ALA A 228 22.85 15.94 -10.91
N HIS A 229 22.73 17.19 -10.47
CA HIS A 229 21.47 17.74 -9.97
C HIS A 229 21.10 19.06 -10.64
N HIS A 230 19.92 19.10 -11.28
CA HIS A 230 19.34 20.27 -11.91
C HIS A 230 17.82 20.33 -11.62
N PRO A 231 17.40 21.01 -10.54
CA PRO A 231 16.01 21.01 -10.09
C PRO A 231 15.10 21.72 -11.10
N VAL A 232 13.91 21.15 -11.30
CA VAL A 232 12.85 21.62 -12.18
C VAL A 232 11.52 21.47 -11.45
N SER A 233 10.63 22.44 -11.65
CA SER A 233 9.28 22.39 -11.14
C SER A 233 8.29 22.62 -12.27
N VAL A 234 7.15 21.93 -12.20
CA VAL A 234 6.03 22.10 -13.13
C VAL A 234 4.73 22.24 -12.35
N ARG A 235 3.90 23.21 -12.74
CA ARG A 235 2.56 23.43 -12.21
C ARG A 235 1.53 23.18 -13.30
N TYR A 236 0.62 22.23 -13.08
CA TYR A 236 -0.34 21.76 -14.08
C TYR A 236 -1.74 21.59 -13.49
N GLU A 237 -2.78 21.73 -14.32
CA GLU A 237 -4.16 21.53 -13.89
C GLU A 237 -4.43 20.04 -13.58
N TYR A 238 -5.02 19.76 -12.42
CA TYR A 238 -5.44 18.41 -12.03
C TYR A 238 -6.86 18.41 -11.47
N THR A 239 -7.80 17.86 -12.25
CA THR A 239 -9.23 17.96 -11.96
C THR A 239 -9.82 16.74 -11.26
N LYS A 240 -9.00 15.76 -10.87
CA LYS A 240 -9.44 14.53 -10.19
C LYS A 240 -9.08 14.57 -8.69
N PRO A 241 -9.76 13.80 -7.83
CA PRO A 241 -9.40 13.71 -6.41
C PRO A 241 -8.04 13.01 -6.23
N ILE A 242 -7.30 13.39 -5.18
CA ILE A 242 -5.98 12.83 -4.88
C ILE A 242 -6.11 11.96 -3.64
N MET A 243 -6.54 10.72 -3.83
CA MET A 243 -6.89 9.85 -2.72
C MET A 243 -5.68 9.08 -2.19
N GLN A 244 -5.46 9.18 -0.89
CA GLN A 244 -4.49 8.37 -0.16
C GLN A 244 -5.18 7.67 1.03
N ALA A 245 -5.09 6.35 1.08
CA ALA A 245 -5.37 5.60 2.30
C ALA A 245 -4.12 5.65 3.18
N THR A 246 -4.17 6.45 4.26
CA THR A 246 -3.07 6.56 5.21
C THR A 246 -2.79 5.22 5.90
N LEU A 247 -3.87 4.52 6.26
CA LEU A 247 -3.87 3.16 6.79
C LEU A 247 -4.98 2.37 6.08
N LEU A 248 -4.65 1.15 5.66
CA LEU A 248 -5.58 0.11 5.26
C LEU A 248 -5.36 -1.08 6.18
N GLU A 249 -6.40 -1.49 6.89
CA GLU A 249 -6.44 -2.79 7.57
C GLU A 249 -7.33 -3.71 6.75
N ARG A 250 -6.81 -4.88 6.34
CA ARG A 250 -7.53 -5.88 5.55
C ARG A 250 -7.49 -7.20 6.31
N ASP A 251 -8.65 -7.62 6.81
CA ASP A 251 -8.84 -8.91 7.47
C ASP A 251 -9.43 -9.92 6.49
N LEU A 252 -8.80 -11.09 6.41
CA LEU A 252 -9.26 -12.25 5.63
C LEU A 252 -9.52 -13.40 6.60
N GLU A 253 -10.78 -13.61 6.98
CA GLU A 253 -11.17 -14.68 7.90
C GLU A 253 -11.62 -15.94 7.15
N VAL A 254 -10.87 -17.02 7.33
CA VAL A 254 -11.10 -18.31 6.70
C VAL A 254 -11.92 -19.22 7.63
N SER A 255 -13.13 -19.61 7.19
CA SER A 255 -14.01 -20.50 7.94
C SER A 255 -14.23 -21.84 7.25
N HIS A 256 -13.61 -22.90 7.77
CA HIS A 256 -13.81 -24.28 7.27
C HIS A 256 -15.20 -24.84 7.61
N TRP A 257 -15.78 -24.42 8.73
CA TRP A 257 -17.12 -24.83 9.15
C TRP A 257 -18.22 -24.25 8.26
N GLY A 258 -18.10 -22.96 7.93
CA GLY A 258 -19.09 -22.25 7.11
C GLY A 258 -18.83 -22.30 5.61
N GLY A 259 -17.67 -22.83 5.18
CA GLY A 259 -17.25 -22.77 3.78
C GLY A 259 -17.14 -21.32 3.26
N ASN A 260 -16.84 -20.36 4.14
CA ASN A 260 -16.90 -18.93 3.84
C ASN A 260 -15.54 -18.27 4.04
N LEU A 261 -15.21 -17.33 3.16
CA LEU A 261 -14.16 -16.33 3.32
C LEU A 261 -14.83 -15.00 3.62
N ALA A 262 -14.72 -14.52 4.86
CA ALA A 262 -15.17 -13.17 5.22
C ALA A 262 -14.00 -12.21 5.01
N THR A 263 -14.20 -11.23 4.13
CA THR A 263 -13.23 -10.15 3.89
C THR A 263 -13.75 -8.86 4.47
N GLU A 264 -12.85 -8.15 5.12
CA GLU A 264 -13.16 -6.86 5.73
C GLU A 264 -12.00 -5.92 5.54
N GLU A 265 -12.29 -4.71 5.09
CA GLU A 265 -11.33 -3.65 4.88
C GLU A 265 -11.74 -2.39 5.61
N ARG A 266 -10.82 -1.82 6.38
CA ARG A 266 -10.96 -0.53 7.05
C ARG A 266 -9.99 0.48 6.45
N TYR A 267 -10.55 1.60 6.00
CA TYR A 267 -9.84 2.66 5.29
C TYR A 267 -9.77 3.92 6.15
N TRP A 268 -8.58 4.50 6.27
CA TRP A 268 -8.38 5.87 6.72
C TRP A 268 -7.98 6.74 5.54
N LEU A 269 -8.98 7.26 4.85
CA LEU A 269 -8.83 7.95 3.58
C LEU A 269 -8.63 9.45 3.78
N VAL A 270 -7.72 10.06 3.02
CA VAL A 270 -7.54 11.51 2.93
C VAL A 270 -7.47 11.93 1.46
N ASN A 271 -8.06 13.08 1.14
CA ASN A 271 -7.84 13.73 -0.15
C ASN A 271 -6.69 14.73 -0.02
N GLN A 272 -5.56 14.52 -0.70
CA GLN A 272 -4.38 15.39 -0.67
C GLN A 272 -4.47 16.58 -1.64
N GLY A 273 -5.65 16.81 -2.25
CA GLY A 273 -5.91 17.98 -3.07
C GLY A 273 -5.92 19.30 -2.30
N ALA A 274 -6.15 20.39 -3.02
CA ALA A 274 -6.22 21.74 -2.46
C ALA A 274 -7.39 21.85 -1.46
N ALA A 275 -7.12 22.45 -0.31
CA ALA A 275 -8.14 22.71 0.71
C ALA A 275 -9.15 23.75 0.22
N LEU A 276 -10.34 23.75 0.82
CA LEU A 276 -11.33 24.77 0.53
C LEU A 276 -10.96 26.08 1.24
N LYS A 277 -10.76 27.15 0.47
CA LYS A 277 -10.48 28.50 0.98
C LYS A 277 -11.64 29.07 1.79
N ASN A 278 -12.86 28.83 1.34
CA ASN A 278 -14.09 29.25 2.00
C ASN A 278 -14.84 28.02 2.56
N HIS A 279 -15.89 28.27 3.34
CA HIS A 279 -16.77 27.20 3.78
C HIS A 279 -17.41 26.47 2.59
N PHE A 280 -17.69 25.18 2.80
CA PHE A 280 -18.44 24.38 1.85
C PHE A 280 -19.84 24.95 1.63
N SER A 281 -20.23 25.13 0.37
CA SER A 281 -21.57 25.59 -0.01
C SER A 281 -22.37 24.46 -0.63
N ARG A 282 -23.41 24.00 0.08
CA ARG A 282 -24.33 22.98 -0.42
C ARG A 282 -25.07 23.42 -1.68
N VAL A 283 -25.39 24.71 -1.80
CA VAL A 283 -26.06 25.29 -2.97
C VAL A 283 -25.15 25.22 -4.19
N GLU A 284 -23.89 25.61 -4.05
CA GLU A 284 -22.91 25.48 -5.13
C GLU A 284 -22.68 24.02 -5.50
N TRP A 285 -22.63 23.13 -4.50
CA TRP A 285 -22.47 21.70 -4.75
C TRP A 285 -23.63 21.11 -5.54
N GLN A 286 -24.88 21.50 -5.21
CA GLN A 286 -26.06 21.08 -5.96
C GLN A 286 -26.05 21.63 -7.40
N LYS A 287 -25.65 22.90 -7.58
CA LYS A 287 -25.48 23.50 -8.92
C LYS A 287 -24.41 22.77 -9.73
N GLN A 288 -23.25 22.46 -9.13
CA GLN A 288 -22.19 21.67 -9.76
C GLN A 288 -22.66 20.24 -10.05
N SER A 289 -23.40 19.60 -9.16
CA SER A 289 -23.93 18.25 -9.41
C SER A 289 -24.91 18.22 -10.58
N TYR A 290 -25.67 19.30 -10.81
CA TYR A 290 -26.58 19.42 -11.96
C TYR A 290 -25.82 19.67 -13.26
N MET A 291 -24.85 20.59 -13.27
CA MET A 291 -24.04 20.92 -14.46
C MET A 291 -22.97 19.86 -14.78
N ASN A 292 -22.62 19.03 -13.79
CA ASN A 292 -21.59 18.01 -13.81
C ASN A 292 -20.22 18.44 -14.39
N PRO A 293 -19.61 19.55 -13.93
CA PRO A 293 -18.25 19.89 -14.31
C PRO A 293 -17.25 18.91 -13.65
N PRO A 294 -16.01 18.81 -14.17
CA PRO A 294 -14.91 18.13 -13.49
C PRO A 294 -14.73 18.69 -12.06
N THR A 295 -14.42 17.82 -11.10
CA THR A 295 -14.26 18.20 -9.69
C THR A 295 -13.18 17.37 -9.02
N PHE A 296 -12.36 18.05 -8.22
CA PHE A 296 -11.32 17.45 -7.40
C PHE A 296 -11.84 16.84 -6.09
N ALA A 297 -13.17 16.91 -5.87
CA ALA A 297 -13.82 16.25 -4.74
C ALA A 297 -14.19 14.81 -5.09
N LEU A 298 -13.97 13.89 -4.15
CA LEU A 298 -14.41 12.51 -4.30
C LEU A 298 -15.92 12.41 -4.05
N LYS A 299 -16.65 11.94 -5.06
CA LYS A 299 -18.12 11.75 -5.02
C LYS A 299 -18.49 10.31 -4.65
N ASP A 300 -17.82 9.35 -5.25
CA ASP A 300 -18.08 7.94 -5.11
C ASP A 300 -16.79 7.13 -5.26
N LEU A 301 -16.78 5.95 -4.64
CA LEU A 301 -15.71 4.97 -4.74
C LEU A 301 -16.29 3.72 -5.37
N ILE A 302 -15.68 3.26 -6.45
CA ILE A 302 -16.06 2.02 -7.12
C ILE A 302 -15.11 0.94 -6.62
N VAL A 303 -15.66 -0.10 -5.99
CA VAL A 303 -14.93 -1.27 -5.51
C VAL A 303 -15.34 -2.46 -6.37
N PRO A 304 -14.51 -2.87 -7.34
CA PRO A 304 -14.69 -4.15 -7.99
C PRO A 304 -14.43 -5.24 -6.95
N LEU A 305 -15.32 -6.22 -6.86
CA LEU A 305 -15.21 -7.39 -6.02
C LEU A 305 -15.14 -8.64 -6.89
N ALA A 306 -14.49 -9.68 -6.40
CA ALA A 306 -14.46 -10.97 -7.06
C ALA A 306 -15.88 -11.53 -7.34
N PRO A 307 -16.06 -12.28 -8.45
CA PRO A 307 -17.31 -12.99 -8.72
C PRO A 307 -17.73 -13.90 -7.56
N GLY A 308 -19.04 -13.98 -7.30
CA GLY A 308 -19.57 -14.77 -6.19
C GLY A 308 -19.47 -14.08 -4.82
N SER A 309 -19.03 -12.83 -4.76
CA SER A 309 -19.11 -12.02 -3.53
C SER A 309 -20.58 -11.78 -3.13
N VAL A 310 -20.88 -11.93 -1.85
CA VAL A 310 -22.22 -11.79 -1.26
C VAL A 310 -22.16 -10.95 0.02
N ASP A 311 -23.32 -10.50 0.49
CA ASP A 311 -23.51 -9.74 1.73
C ASP A 311 -22.54 -8.56 1.94
N PRO A 312 -22.34 -7.67 0.94
CA PRO A 312 -21.49 -6.52 1.15
C PRO A 312 -22.16 -5.53 2.11
N TYR A 313 -21.38 -4.96 3.01
CA TYR A 313 -21.81 -3.90 3.90
C TYR A 313 -20.85 -2.71 3.84
N PHE A 314 -21.37 -1.53 4.16
CA PHE A 314 -20.64 -0.26 4.18
C PHE A 314 -21.02 0.53 5.43
N THR A 315 -20.06 0.67 6.34
CA THR A 315 -20.23 1.34 7.62
C THR A 315 -19.16 2.40 7.83
N ASP A 316 -19.48 3.43 8.59
CA ASP A 316 -18.50 4.35 9.16
C ASP A 316 -18.45 4.20 10.68
N ASP A 317 -17.61 4.99 11.34
CA ASP A 317 -17.42 4.90 12.79
C ASP A 317 -18.71 5.18 13.59
N ILE A 318 -19.73 5.81 12.98
CA ILE A 318 -21.02 6.13 13.61
C ILE A 318 -22.17 5.21 13.15
N GLY A 319 -21.90 4.21 12.30
CA GLY A 319 -22.85 3.17 11.94
C GLY A 319 -23.01 2.98 10.43
N ASN A 320 -24.20 2.51 10.02
CA ASN A 320 -24.43 2.14 8.62
C ASN A 320 -24.53 3.38 7.71
N VAL A 321 -23.97 3.26 6.50
CA VAL A 321 -24.09 4.26 5.44
C VAL A 321 -24.91 3.64 4.31
N SER A 322 -26.18 4.04 4.19
CA SER A 322 -27.12 3.45 3.24
C SER A 322 -26.88 3.84 1.77
N THR A 323 -25.99 4.79 1.51
CA THR A 323 -25.67 5.28 0.17
C THR A 323 -24.64 4.40 -0.54
N SER A 324 -24.88 3.09 -0.56
CA SER A 324 -24.10 2.10 -1.32
C SER A 324 -24.97 1.39 -2.35
N LYS A 325 -24.38 0.98 -3.47
CA LYS A 325 -25.06 0.17 -4.49
C LYS A 325 -24.20 -1.03 -4.86
N PHE A 326 -24.68 -2.21 -4.52
CA PHE A 326 -24.07 -3.46 -4.95
C PHE A 326 -24.75 -3.98 -6.22
N ARG A 327 -23.94 -4.37 -7.20
CA ARG A 327 -24.37 -5.06 -8.40
C ARG A 327 -23.61 -6.39 -8.47
N PRO A 328 -24.24 -7.52 -8.10
CA PRO A 328 -23.65 -8.83 -8.31
C PRO A 328 -23.56 -9.10 -9.82
N GLY A 329 -22.49 -9.72 -10.26
CA GLY A 329 -22.32 -10.14 -11.65
C GLY A 329 -21.50 -11.42 -11.74
N GLN A 330 -21.69 -12.16 -12.83
CA GLN A 330 -20.98 -13.44 -13.04
C GLN A 330 -19.51 -13.27 -13.41
N LYS A 331 -19.16 -12.15 -14.04
CA LYS A 331 -17.79 -11.82 -14.43
C LYS A 331 -17.12 -10.82 -13.49
N ASP A 332 -17.89 -9.85 -13.02
CA ASP A 332 -17.45 -8.83 -12.06
C ASP A 332 -18.61 -8.53 -11.10
N ALA A 333 -18.32 -8.45 -9.81
CA ALA A 333 -19.24 -7.87 -8.83
C ALA A 333 -18.78 -6.43 -8.54
N LEU A 334 -19.73 -5.47 -8.46
CA LEU A 334 -19.37 -4.06 -8.36
C LEU A 334 -20.12 -3.39 -7.21
N LEU A 335 -19.36 -2.92 -6.24
CA LEU A 335 -19.83 -2.17 -5.08
C LEU A 335 -19.50 -0.70 -5.25
N VAL A 336 -20.51 0.15 -5.44
CA VAL A 336 -20.35 1.61 -5.45
C VAL A 336 -20.66 2.16 -4.08
N LEU A 337 -19.71 2.88 -3.49
CA LEU A 337 -19.82 3.52 -2.20
C LEU A 337 -19.95 5.03 -2.40
N LYS A 338 -20.93 5.66 -1.78
CA LYS A 338 -20.99 7.12 -1.68
C LYS A 338 -20.80 7.52 -0.23
N PRO A 339 -19.69 8.18 0.13
CA PRO A 339 -19.49 8.76 1.45
C PRO A 339 -20.64 9.71 1.85
N ARG A 340 -20.83 9.96 3.16
CA ARG A 340 -21.89 10.84 3.66
C ARG A 340 -21.78 12.29 3.16
N TYR A 341 -20.58 12.72 2.82
CA TYR A 341 -20.26 14.04 2.29
C TYR A 341 -19.20 13.92 1.19
N PRO A 342 -19.17 14.85 0.21
CA PRO A 342 -18.09 14.87 -0.79
C PRO A 342 -16.75 15.16 -0.11
N ILE A 343 -15.71 14.41 -0.43
CA ILE A 343 -14.41 14.55 0.24
C ILE A 343 -13.55 15.52 -0.59
N PHE A 344 -13.56 16.80 -0.19
CA PHE A 344 -12.69 17.84 -0.73
C PHE A 344 -11.25 17.72 -0.22
N GLY A 345 -10.32 18.50 -0.77
CA GLY A 345 -8.93 18.47 -0.34
C GLY A 345 -8.77 18.74 1.16
N SER A 346 -7.81 18.05 1.76
CA SER A 346 -7.55 17.95 3.21
C SER A 346 -8.63 17.27 4.05
N TRP A 347 -9.79 16.91 3.49
CA TRP A 347 -10.82 16.19 4.26
C TRP A 347 -10.43 14.71 4.41
N LYS A 348 -10.78 14.15 5.56
CA LYS A 348 -10.52 12.76 5.93
C LYS A 348 -11.84 12.01 6.05
N TYR A 349 -11.84 10.74 5.66
CA TYR A 349 -12.99 9.86 5.81
C TYR A 349 -12.55 8.46 6.22
N SER A 350 -12.98 8.02 7.40
CA SER A 350 -12.79 6.67 7.90
C SER A 350 -14.04 5.84 7.62
N PHE A 351 -13.85 4.67 7.03
CA PHE A 351 -14.96 3.75 6.77
C PHE A 351 -14.49 2.30 6.72
N ARG A 352 -15.46 1.40 6.81
CA ARG A 352 -15.27 -0.05 6.72
C ARG A 352 -16.20 -0.61 5.66
N ILE A 353 -15.65 -1.51 4.88
CA ILE A 353 -16.41 -2.36 3.97
C ILE A 353 -16.09 -3.81 4.27
N GLY A 354 -17.06 -4.69 4.08
CA GLY A 354 -16.81 -6.11 4.13
C GLY A 354 -17.79 -6.85 3.25
N TRP A 355 -17.40 -8.06 2.87
CA TRP A 355 -18.19 -8.95 2.01
C TRP A 355 -17.76 -10.39 2.27
N ASN A 356 -18.64 -11.31 1.91
CA ASN A 356 -18.41 -12.74 2.00
C ASN A 356 -18.14 -13.32 0.61
N ALA A 357 -17.38 -14.40 0.53
CA ALA A 357 -17.19 -15.17 -0.68
C ALA A 357 -17.08 -16.67 -0.37
N ASP A 358 -17.48 -17.51 -1.32
CA ASP A 358 -17.33 -18.96 -1.16
C ASP A 358 -15.84 -19.35 -1.05
N LEU A 359 -15.51 -20.03 0.04
CA LEU A 359 -14.15 -20.46 0.33
C LEU A 359 -13.62 -21.43 -0.74
N SER A 360 -14.50 -22.17 -1.42
CA SER A 360 -14.12 -23.09 -2.49
C SER A 360 -13.41 -22.40 -3.67
N SER A 361 -13.59 -21.09 -3.85
CA SER A 361 -12.92 -20.32 -4.90
C SER A 361 -11.49 -19.94 -4.54
N TYR A 362 -11.17 -19.87 -3.24
CA TYR A 362 -9.89 -19.37 -2.72
C TYR A 362 -9.04 -20.47 -2.08
N LEU A 363 -9.64 -21.60 -1.69
CA LEU A 363 -8.99 -22.66 -0.93
C LEU A 363 -8.94 -23.96 -1.75
N ARG A 364 -7.77 -24.60 -1.73
CA ARG A 364 -7.55 -25.94 -2.28
C ARG A 364 -6.89 -26.83 -1.22
N LYS A 365 -7.37 -28.07 -1.09
CA LYS A 365 -6.68 -29.10 -0.30
C LYS A 365 -5.67 -29.81 -1.19
N LEU A 366 -4.46 -30.06 -0.69
CA LEU A 366 -3.49 -30.90 -1.40
C LEU A 366 -3.94 -32.36 -1.40
N SER A 367 -3.58 -33.10 -2.45
CA SER A 367 -3.91 -34.54 -2.56
C SER A 367 -3.20 -35.39 -1.50
N THR A 368 -2.04 -34.95 -1.02
CA THR A 368 -1.23 -35.64 -0.02
C THR A 368 -1.27 -34.90 1.31
N GLY A 369 -2.01 -35.42 2.28
CA GLY A 369 -2.06 -34.93 3.66
C GLY A 369 -3.20 -33.96 3.98
N ASP A 370 -3.11 -33.32 5.14
CA ASP A 370 -4.09 -32.35 5.66
C ASP A 370 -3.64 -30.89 5.43
N THR A 371 -2.91 -30.68 4.34
CA THR A 371 -2.38 -29.36 3.95
C THR A 371 -3.36 -28.64 3.04
N TYR A 372 -3.60 -27.37 3.34
CA TYR A 372 -4.46 -26.47 2.59
C TYR A 372 -3.66 -25.30 2.02
N VAL A 373 -4.01 -24.90 0.81
CA VAL A 373 -3.47 -23.73 0.12
C VAL A 373 -4.58 -22.72 -0.09
N PHE A 374 -4.44 -21.59 0.59
CA PHE A 374 -5.29 -20.41 0.47
C PHE A 374 -4.61 -19.42 -0.46
N LYS A 375 -5.34 -18.95 -1.47
CA LYS A 375 -4.87 -17.96 -2.45
C LYS A 375 -5.88 -16.83 -2.51
N ALA A 376 -5.46 -15.61 -2.22
CA ALA A 376 -6.31 -14.42 -2.28
C ALA A 376 -5.54 -13.18 -2.77
N PRO A 377 -6.22 -12.16 -3.33
CA PRO A 377 -5.59 -10.89 -3.67
C PRO A 377 -5.01 -10.22 -2.42
N PHE A 378 -3.77 -9.72 -2.51
CA PHE A 378 -3.16 -8.93 -1.43
C PHE A 378 -3.89 -7.60 -1.23
N LEU A 379 -4.33 -7.00 -2.34
CA LEU A 379 -5.10 -5.76 -2.35
C LEU A 379 -6.30 -5.95 -3.27
N GLU A 380 -7.47 -5.45 -2.87
CA GLU A 380 -8.66 -5.45 -3.72
C GLU A 380 -9.17 -4.02 -3.83
N GLY A 381 -9.84 -3.50 -2.80
CA GLY A 381 -10.16 -2.09 -2.63
C GLY A 381 -10.77 -1.31 -3.81
N PRO A 382 -10.97 0.01 -3.62
CA PRO A 382 -11.44 0.91 -4.66
C PRO A 382 -10.54 0.92 -5.90
N ARG A 383 -11.16 0.86 -7.08
CA ARG A 383 -10.51 1.09 -8.38
C ARG A 383 -11.01 2.41 -8.95
N SER A 384 -10.08 3.36 -9.06
CA SER A 384 -10.32 4.66 -9.66
C SER A 384 -9.37 4.89 -10.83
N VAL A 385 -9.77 5.72 -11.79
CA VAL A 385 -8.94 6.02 -12.97
C VAL A 385 -7.79 6.96 -12.58
N GLU A 386 -8.01 7.80 -11.58
CA GLU A 386 -6.99 8.60 -10.91
C GLU A 386 -5.99 7.76 -10.10
N GLY A 387 -6.30 6.50 -9.80
CA GLY A 387 -5.48 5.66 -8.94
C GLY A 387 -5.60 6.04 -7.46
N MET A 388 -5.19 5.11 -6.60
CA MET A 388 -5.18 5.30 -5.15
C MET A 388 -3.83 4.85 -4.58
N SER A 389 -3.34 5.61 -3.61
CA SER A 389 -2.12 5.30 -2.88
C SER A 389 -2.41 4.81 -1.48
N TYR A 390 -1.55 3.95 -0.95
CA TYR A 390 -1.68 3.34 0.36
C TYR A 390 -0.38 3.57 1.14
N GLY A 391 -0.45 4.34 2.22
CA GLY A 391 0.69 4.63 3.08
C GLY A 391 1.15 3.38 3.83
N ARG A 392 0.25 2.79 4.62
CA ARG A 392 0.48 1.53 5.34
C ARG A 392 -0.67 0.56 5.08
N VAL A 393 -0.34 -0.69 4.76
CA VAL A 393 -1.28 -1.79 4.57
C VAL A 393 -0.96 -2.89 5.56
N ASN A 394 -1.91 -3.17 6.46
CA ASN A 394 -1.85 -4.28 7.40
C ASN A 394 -2.86 -5.34 6.91
N LEU A 395 -2.35 -6.39 6.28
CA LEU A 395 -3.15 -7.53 5.86
C LEU A 395 -3.05 -8.62 6.92
N ARG A 396 -4.18 -9.08 7.44
CA ARG A 396 -4.24 -10.16 8.43
C ARG A 396 -5.08 -11.31 7.91
N VAL A 397 -4.45 -12.48 7.75
CA VAL A 397 -5.12 -13.73 7.39
C VAL A 397 -5.42 -14.50 8.68
N ILE A 398 -6.70 -14.62 9.02
CA ILE A 398 -7.18 -15.33 10.21
C ILE A 398 -7.59 -16.74 9.79
N LEU A 399 -6.75 -17.72 10.15
CA LEU A 399 -6.94 -19.13 9.83
C LEU A 399 -7.83 -19.84 10.87
N PRO A 400 -8.42 -21.01 10.55
CA PRO A 400 -9.22 -21.75 11.53
C PRO A 400 -8.41 -22.15 12.77
N GLU A 401 -9.11 -22.32 13.90
CA GLU A 401 -8.51 -22.73 15.18
C GLU A 401 -7.85 -24.11 15.04
N GLY A 402 -6.56 -24.19 15.39
CA GLY A 402 -5.77 -25.42 15.23
C GLY A 402 -5.02 -25.52 13.90
N ALA A 403 -5.04 -24.48 13.06
CA ALA A 403 -4.12 -24.36 11.92
C ALA A 403 -2.66 -24.23 12.39
N THR A 404 -1.79 -25.04 11.81
CA THR A 404 -0.35 -25.12 12.15
C THR A 404 0.51 -25.01 10.89
N ASN A 405 1.84 -24.85 11.08
CA ASN A 405 2.82 -24.83 9.98
C ASN A 405 2.51 -23.80 8.88
N VAL A 406 2.16 -22.58 9.30
CA VAL A 406 1.77 -21.50 8.38
C VAL A 406 2.98 -20.99 7.61
N LYS A 407 2.90 -21.07 6.29
CA LYS A 407 3.88 -20.52 5.34
C LYS A 407 3.17 -19.60 4.38
N PHE A 408 3.85 -18.58 3.91
CA PHE A 408 3.27 -17.67 2.93
C PHE A 408 4.25 -17.34 1.81
N THR A 409 3.71 -16.94 0.66
CA THR A 409 4.46 -16.45 -0.49
C THR A 409 3.67 -15.34 -1.15
N THR A 410 4.33 -14.22 -1.44
CA THR A 410 3.76 -13.13 -2.22
C THR A 410 4.87 -12.41 -2.98
N THR A 411 4.48 -11.66 -4.00
CA THR A 411 5.37 -10.80 -4.78
C THR A 411 5.29 -9.34 -4.36
N VAL A 412 4.42 -9.01 -3.40
CA VAL A 412 4.36 -7.67 -2.79
C VAL A 412 5.54 -7.49 -1.82
N PRO A 413 6.26 -6.37 -1.84
CA PRO A 413 7.33 -6.12 -0.88
C PRO A 413 6.75 -5.94 0.53
N ILE A 414 7.07 -6.88 1.42
CA ILE A 414 6.64 -6.87 2.82
C ILE A 414 7.76 -6.31 3.70
N VAL A 415 7.39 -5.49 4.67
CA VAL A 415 8.29 -4.87 5.64
C VAL A 415 8.38 -5.69 6.92
N ALA A 416 7.24 -6.20 7.40
CA ALA A 416 7.17 -7.02 8.59
C ALA A 416 6.13 -8.13 8.41
N ASN A 417 6.40 -9.27 9.03
CA ASN A 417 5.43 -10.34 9.19
C ASN A 417 5.39 -10.78 10.65
N GLU A 418 4.22 -11.15 11.12
CA GLU A 418 4.02 -11.64 12.48
C GLU A 418 2.96 -12.75 12.47
N THR A 419 3.21 -13.81 13.22
CA THR A 419 2.17 -14.82 13.51
C THR A 419 1.70 -14.63 14.94
N SER A 420 0.41 -14.34 15.11
CA SER A 420 -0.21 -14.09 16.41
C SER A 420 -1.44 -14.98 16.61
N LEU A 421 -1.99 -14.97 17.83
CA LEU A 421 -3.25 -15.64 18.15
C LEU A 421 -4.38 -14.62 18.19
N HIS A 422 -5.39 -14.80 17.36
CA HIS A 422 -6.61 -14.01 17.34
C HIS A 422 -7.76 -14.77 17.99
N LYS A 423 -8.42 -14.18 18.98
CA LYS A 423 -9.55 -14.82 19.67
C LYS A 423 -10.85 -14.18 19.23
N THR A 424 -11.75 -14.98 18.66
CA THR A 424 -13.11 -14.58 18.30
C THR A 424 -14.12 -15.55 18.92
N PHE A 425 -15.38 -15.46 18.50
CA PHE A 425 -16.49 -16.25 19.04
C PHE A 425 -16.23 -17.75 18.96
N MET A 426 -16.54 -18.43 20.08
CA MET A 426 -16.42 -19.89 20.23
C MET A 426 -15.01 -20.44 19.99
N ASP A 427 -13.97 -19.61 20.13
CA ASP A 427 -12.60 -20.09 20.12
C ASP A 427 -12.17 -20.51 21.54
N THR A 428 -11.42 -21.61 21.65
CA THR A 428 -10.96 -22.13 22.95
C THR A 428 -9.50 -21.77 23.21
N VAL A 429 -8.65 -21.93 22.19
CA VAL A 429 -7.23 -21.52 22.21
C VAL A 429 -7.07 -20.17 21.52
N GLY A 430 -7.77 -19.99 20.41
CA GLY A 430 -7.59 -18.88 19.48
C GLY A 430 -7.17 -19.38 18.10
N ARG A 431 -7.46 -18.55 17.10
CA ARG A 431 -7.13 -18.75 15.70
C ARG A 431 -5.72 -18.27 15.40
N THR A 432 -5.02 -18.99 14.53
CA THR A 432 -3.71 -18.56 14.04
C THR A 432 -3.91 -17.42 13.05
N ALA A 433 -3.34 -16.26 13.33
CA ALA A 433 -3.44 -15.07 12.48
C ALA A 433 -2.07 -14.68 11.94
N LEU A 434 -1.95 -14.64 10.61
CA LEU A 434 -0.76 -14.15 9.91
C LEU A 434 -0.96 -12.69 9.55
N THR A 435 -0.21 -11.79 10.16
CA THR A 435 -0.20 -10.37 9.86
C THR A 435 0.99 -10.03 8.96
N LEU A 436 0.72 -9.38 7.83
CA LEU A 436 1.70 -8.90 6.87
C LEU A 436 1.56 -7.39 6.76
N THR A 437 2.65 -6.66 6.99
CA THR A 437 2.70 -5.21 6.87
C THR A 437 3.49 -4.81 5.63
N ALA A 438 2.83 -4.08 4.74
CA ALA A 438 3.45 -3.42 3.60
C ALA A 438 3.29 -1.90 3.72
N ILE A 439 4.20 -1.16 3.11
CA ILE A 439 4.20 0.31 3.10
C ILE A 439 4.33 0.81 1.68
N ASN A 440 3.82 2.02 1.44
CA ASN A 440 3.90 2.71 0.16
C ASN A 440 3.45 1.84 -1.02
N LEU A 441 2.22 1.33 -0.96
CA LEU A 441 1.63 0.58 -2.06
C LEU A 441 0.80 1.50 -2.96
N VAL A 442 0.65 1.08 -4.21
CA VAL A 442 -0.22 1.71 -5.21
C VAL A 442 -1.21 0.67 -5.75
N ASP A 443 -2.26 1.13 -6.40
CA ASP A 443 -3.28 0.31 -7.06
C ASP A 443 -2.71 -0.72 -8.08
N ASP A 444 -1.52 -0.48 -8.65
CA ASP A 444 -0.84 -1.44 -9.54
C ASP A 444 -0.49 -2.79 -8.84
N PHE A 445 -0.47 -2.83 -7.49
CA PHE A 445 -0.24 -4.07 -6.72
C PHE A 445 -1.50 -4.94 -6.55
N ARG A 446 -2.66 -4.49 -7.03
CA ARG A 446 -3.92 -5.22 -6.91
C ARG A 446 -3.90 -6.60 -7.57
N ASP A 447 -3.18 -6.74 -8.68
CA ASP A 447 -3.08 -8.01 -9.42
C ASP A 447 -2.15 -9.03 -8.72
N ARG A 448 -1.57 -8.67 -7.58
CA ARG A 448 -0.62 -9.48 -6.83
C ARG A 448 -1.37 -10.31 -5.80
N GLU A 449 -1.07 -11.60 -5.81
CA GLU A 449 -1.72 -12.56 -4.93
C GLU A 449 -0.85 -12.88 -3.72
N LEU A 450 -1.53 -13.26 -2.64
CA LEU A 450 -0.97 -13.86 -1.45
C LEU A 450 -1.37 -15.34 -1.43
N ILE A 451 -0.37 -16.21 -1.33
CA ILE A 451 -0.55 -17.64 -1.18
C ILE A 451 -0.13 -18.01 0.25
N VAL A 452 -1.03 -18.61 1.02
CA VAL A 452 -0.79 -19.11 2.37
C VAL A 452 -1.00 -20.62 2.37
N THR A 453 -0.01 -21.37 2.85
CA THR A 453 -0.08 -22.82 3.05
C THR A 453 -0.09 -23.11 4.54
N TYR A 454 -0.98 -24.00 4.98
CA TYR A 454 -1.08 -24.38 6.39
C TYR A 454 -1.63 -25.79 6.52
N ASP A 455 -1.30 -26.44 7.64
CA ASP A 455 -1.80 -27.76 7.98
C ASP A 455 -2.98 -27.65 8.93
N TYR A 456 -4.07 -28.35 8.63
CA TYR A 456 -5.29 -28.33 9.42
C TYR A 456 -5.84 -29.76 9.59
N PRO A 457 -5.50 -30.43 10.70
CA PRO A 457 -5.95 -31.79 10.93
C PRO A 457 -7.47 -31.81 11.15
N TRP A 458 -8.14 -32.81 10.58
CA TRP A 458 -9.60 -32.91 10.64
C TRP A 458 -10.17 -32.88 12.08
N ILE A 459 -9.42 -33.40 13.05
CA ILE A 459 -9.83 -33.41 14.47
C ILE A 459 -9.89 -32.01 15.09
N ALA A 460 -9.10 -31.05 14.58
CA ALA A 460 -9.15 -29.66 15.03
C ALA A 460 -10.51 -29.02 14.71
N GLY A 461 -11.14 -29.42 13.60
CA GLY A 461 -12.48 -28.97 13.25
C GLY A 461 -13.53 -29.32 14.30
N TYR A 462 -13.45 -30.51 14.89
CA TYR A 462 -14.41 -30.98 15.89
C TYR A 462 -14.20 -30.38 17.28
N ARG A 463 -13.10 -29.66 17.52
CA ARG A 463 -12.80 -29.06 18.82
C ARG A 463 -13.92 -28.14 19.32
N LYS A 464 -14.47 -27.29 18.44
CA LYS A 464 -15.53 -26.34 18.79
C LYS A 464 -16.81 -27.03 19.28
N PRO A 465 -17.43 -27.95 18.51
CA PRO A 465 -18.56 -28.73 19.01
C PRO A 465 -18.25 -29.48 20.31
N ILE A 466 -17.11 -30.17 20.38
CA ILE A 466 -16.74 -30.99 21.54
C ILE A 466 -16.69 -30.13 22.82
N VAL A 467 -16.03 -28.97 22.78
CA VAL A 467 -15.88 -28.12 23.96
C VAL A 467 -17.21 -27.52 24.39
N ILE A 468 -18.07 -27.11 23.43
CA ILE A 468 -19.42 -26.61 23.75
C ILE A 468 -20.27 -27.71 24.38
N THR A 469 -20.25 -28.93 23.82
CA THR A 469 -21.00 -30.08 24.34
C THR A 469 -20.51 -30.47 25.74
N LEU A 470 -19.19 -30.53 25.95
CA LEU A 470 -18.61 -30.82 27.27
C LEU A 470 -18.96 -29.73 28.30
N GLY A 471 -18.95 -28.45 27.90
CA GLY A 471 -19.36 -27.35 28.76
C GLY A 471 -20.83 -27.45 29.19
N LEU A 472 -21.72 -27.76 28.24
CA LEU A 472 -23.14 -27.98 28.54
C LEU A 472 -23.36 -29.21 29.44
N PHE A 473 -22.66 -30.31 29.17
CA PHE A 473 -22.75 -31.51 30.00
C PHE A 473 -22.23 -31.26 31.42
N ALA A 474 -21.13 -30.52 31.57
CA ALA A 474 -20.60 -30.12 32.87
C ALA A 474 -21.61 -29.22 33.63
N PHE A 475 -22.24 -28.27 32.94
CA PHE A 475 -23.29 -27.46 33.54
C PHE A 475 -24.47 -28.31 34.04
N LEU A 476 -24.99 -29.23 33.22
CA LEU A 476 -26.06 -30.14 33.62
C LEU A 476 -25.65 -31.04 34.79
N ALA A 477 -24.43 -31.58 34.78
CA ALA A 477 -23.91 -32.40 35.87
C ALA A 477 -23.81 -31.59 37.17
N VAL A 478 -23.32 -30.35 37.13
CA VAL A 478 -23.27 -29.47 38.31
C VAL A 478 -24.67 -29.17 38.83
N THR A 479 -25.63 -28.85 37.95
CA THR A 479 -27.02 -28.62 38.38
C THR A 479 -27.66 -29.85 39.00
N TRP A 480 -27.36 -31.05 38.47
CA TRP A 480 -27.84 -32.31 39.02
C TRP A 480 -27.25 -32.57 40.40
N VAL A 481 -25.94 -32.36 40.59
CA VAL A 481 -25.29 -32.49 41.89
C VAL A 481 -25.88 -31.49 42.89
N LEU A 482 -25.98 -30.21 42.53
CA LEU A 482 -26.55 -29.17 43.41
C LEU A 482 -28.02 -29.47 43.78
N GLY A 483 -28.82 -29.96 42.83
CA GLY A 483 -30.20 -30.37 43.07
C GLY A 483 -30.32 -31.64 43.94
N SER A 484 -29.26 -32.44 44.02
CA SER A 484 -29.21 -33.65 44.85
C SER A 484 -28.67 -33.39 46.26
N ILE A 485 -28.13 -32.21 46.54
CA ILE A 485 -27.67 -31.83 47.88
C ILE A 485 -28.88 -31.42 48.72
N ASP A 486 -29.15 -32.18 49.79
CA ASP A 486 -30.18 -31.84 50.78
C ASP A 486 -29.73 -30.62 51.58
N THR A 487 -30.47 -29.52 51.42
CA THR A 487 -30.24 -28.24 52.14
C THR A 487 -31.22 -28.05 53.29
N SER A 488 -31.99 -29.07 53.66
CA SER A 488 -32.95 -28.98 54.76
C SER A 488 -32.27 -28.85 56.12
N ILE A 489 -32.71 -27.87 56.92
CA ILE A 489 -32.21 -27.62 58.28
C ILE A 489 -33.32 -28.03 59.26
N GLY A 490 -33.13 -29.17 59.94
CA GLY A 490 -34.01 -29.69 61.00
C GLY A 490 -34.54 -31.10 60.74
N LYS A 491 -34.59 -31.94 61.80
CA LYS A 491 -35.05 -33.34 61.72
C LYS A 491 -36.53 -33.40 61.31
N LYS A 492 -36.84 -34.03 60.16
CA LYS A 492 -38.22 -34.36 59.77
C LYS A 492 -38.87 -35.23 60.85
N LYS A 493 -39.92 -34.71 61.49
CA LYS A 493 -40.83 -35.53 62.33
C LYS A 493 -41.74 -36.32 61.39
N THR A 494 -41.49 -37.61 61.28
CA THR A 494 -42.43 -38.58 60.70
C THR A 494 -43.59 -38.79 61.66
N ALA A 495 -44.82 -38.61 61.18
CA ALA A 495 -46.06 -38.88 61.90
C ALA A 495 -46.44 -40.36 61.81
#